data_AF-A0A7C4GHE9-F1
#
_entry.id   AF-A0A7C4GHE9-F1
#
_cell.length_a   1.000
_cell.length_b   1.000
_cell.length_c   1.000
_cell.angle_alpha   90.00
_cell.angle_beta   90.00
_cell.angle_gamma   90.00
#
_symmetry.space_group_name_H-M   'P 1'
#
loop_
_entity.id
_entity.type
_entity.pdbx_description
1 polymer ?
#
loop_
_entity_poly.entity_id
_entity_poly.type
_entity_poly.pdbx_seq_one_letter_code
_entity_poly.pdbx_strand_id
1 'polypeptide(L)'
;MSALLDKEIKLLFYEIAKSSELSLQLMRGCIDTFLGRRNPGEALKEIERGAEILSFSHDQVRAKVSEVLARFQPMGADLRKLISLLEISYGLLRLGRYTRNIAQVLVLFENLGDCNISRLIETAELTEKMVKEALRAVEEGSRDLAKEV
;
A
#
# COMPACT_ATOMS: atom_id res chain seq x y z
N MET A 1 -14.48 -1.58 -27.97
CA MET A 1 -13.76 -2.62 -27.18
C MET A 1 -12.72 -1.99 -26.25
N SER A 2 -11.89 -1.03 -26.69
CA SER A 2 -10.92 -0.35 -25.81
C SER A 2 -11.56 0.41 -24.64
N ALA A 3 -12.67 1.13 -24.87
CA ALA A 3 -13.32 1.93 -23.81
C ALA A 3 -13.80 1.11 -22.58
N LEU A 4 -14.14 -0.17 -22.78
CA LEU A 4 -14.50 -1.07 -21.68
C LEU A 4 -13.26 -1.55 -20.92
N LEU A 5 -12.18 -1.89 -21.63
CA LEU A 5 -10.90 -2.24 -21.01
C LEU A 5 -10.32 -1.06 -20.21
N ASP A 6 -10.36 0.14 -20.78
CA ASP A 6 -9.92 1.36 -20.11
C ASP A 6 -10.70 1.60 -18.80
N LYS A 7 -12.00 1.31 -18.81
CA LYS A 7 -12.84 1.38 -17.60
C LYS A 7 -12.40 0.37 -16.55
N GLU A 8 -12.13 -0.87 -16.94
CA GLU A 8 -11.66 -1.91 -16.02
C GLU A 8 -10.29 -1.56 -15.41
N ILE A 9 -9.35 -1.05 -16.23
CA ILE A 9 -8.04 -0.59 -15.76
C ILE A 9 -8.19 0.55 -14.75
N LYS A 10 -9.09 1.52 -15.00
CA LYS A 10 -9.37 2.62 -14.06
C LYS A 10 -9.96 2.12 -12.74
N LEU A 11 -10.87 1.14 -12.78
CA LEU A 11 -11.45 0.54 -11.57
C LEU A 11 -10.38 -0.18 -10.75
N LEU A 12 -9.49 -0.94 -11.40
CA LEU A 12 -8.35 -1.59 -10.74
C LEU A 12 -7.41 -0.56 -10.09
N PHE A 13 -7.10 0.53 -10.79
CA PHE A 13 -6.28 1.61 -10.24
C PHE A 13 -6.93 2.25 -9.00
N TYR A 14 -8.24 2.48 -9.03
CA TYR A 14 -8.97 3.03 -7.88
C TYR A 14 -8.90 2.13 -6.64
N GLU A 15 -9.02 0.81 -6.80
CA GLU A 15 -8.85 -0.13 -5.68
C GLU A 15 -7.41 -0.14 -5.13
N ILE A 16 -6.42 0.02 -6.00
CA ILE A 16 -5.02 0.18 -5.59
C ILE A 16 -4.80 1.48 -4.83
N ALA A 17 -5.40 2.59 -5.28
CA ALA A 17 -5.31 3.86 -4.58
C ALA A 17 -5.88 3.80 -3.16
N LYS A 18 -7.04 3.15 -2.98
CA LYS A 18 -7.60 2.87 -1.65
C LYS A 18 -6.67 2.01 -0.79
N SER A 19 -6.10 0.95 -1.38
CA SER A 19 -5.16 0.07 -0.69
C SER A 19 -3.91 0.85 -0.25
N SER A 20 -3.46 1.80 -1.07
CA SER A 20 -2.34 2.67 -0.74
C SER A 20 -2.67 3.56 0.44
N GLU A 21 -3.82 4.23 0.41
CA GLU A 21 -4.27 5.08 1.51
C GLU A 21 -4.35 4.29 2.82
N LEU A 22 -4.99 3.12 2.81
CA LEU A 22 -5.07 2.25 3.98
C LEU A 22 -3.67 1.87 4.49
N SER A 23 -2.78 1.41 3.61
CA SER A 23 -1.42 0.99 4.01
C SER A 23 -0.62 2.12 4.69
N LEU A 24 -0.77 3.35 4.21
CA LEU A 24 -0.13 4.55 4.79
C LEU A 24 -0.79 4.97 6.10
N GLN A 25 -2.12 4.86 6.21
CA GLN A 25 -2.84 5.11 7.47
C GLN A 25 -2.38 4.15 8.57
N LEU A 26 -2.23 2.86 8.26
CA LEU A 26 -1.70 1.87 9.22
C LEU A 26 -0.28 2.22 9.67
N MET A 27 0.58 2.63 8.73
CA MET A 27 1.95 3.02 9.02
C MET A 27 2.01 4.23 9.95
N ARG A 28 1.21 5.26 9.70
CA ARG A 28 1.05 6.42 10.59
C ARG A 28 0.55 6.01 11.97
N GLY A 29 -0.41 5.08 12.03
CA GLY A 29 -0.88 4.50 13.29
C GLY A 29 0.25 3.90 14.13
N CYS A 30 1.19 3.19 13.51
CA CYS A 30 2.40 2.70 14.19
C CYS A 30 3.26 3.85 14.76
N ILE A 31 3.48 4.92 13.99
CA ILE A 31 4.28 6.07 14.43
C ILE A 31 3.60 6.76 15.63
N ASP A 32 2.28 6.94 15.59
CA ASP A 32 1.54 7.52 16.71
C ASP A 32 1.64 6.66 17.98
N THR A 33 1.67 5.34 17.84
CA THR A 33 1.95 4.42 18.95
C THR A 33 3.38 4.58 19.47
N PHE A 34 4.39 4.71 18.59
CA PHE A 34 5.77 5.00 18.99
C PHE A 34 5.89 6.31 19.77
N LEU A 35 5.10 7.32 19.42
CA LEU A 35 5.06 8.63 20.08
C LEU A 35 4.25 8.63 21.39
N GLY A 36 3.74 7.48 21.83
CA GLY A 36 2.93 7.35 23.04
C GLY A 36 1.53 7.98 22.94
N ARG A 37 1.05 8.29 21.72
CA ARG A 37 -0.28 8.89 21.50
C ARG A 37 -1.41 7.86 21.48
N ARG A 38 -1.07 6.58 21.27
CA ARG A 38 -2.01 5.45 21.18
C ARG A 38 -1.54 4.28 22.02
N ASN A 39 -2.49 3.51 22.56
CA ASN A 39 -2.18 2.25 23.24
C ASN A 39 -1.65 1.21 22.23
N PRO A 40 -0.49 0.55 22.48
CA PRO A 40 0.07 -0.43 21.55
C PRO A 40 -0.85 -1.62 21.25
N GLY A 41 -1.57 -2.14 22.23
CA GLY A 41 -2.46 -3.28 22.05
C GLY A 41 -3.70 -2.96 21.22
N GLU A 42 -4.24 -1.74 21.35
CA GLU A 42 -5.35 -1.28 20.51
C GLU A 42 -4.89 -1.02 19.07
N ALA A 43 -3.75 -0.36 18.91
CA ALA A 43 -3.15 -0.09 17.60
C ALA A 43 -2.83 -1.39 16.86
N LEU A 44 -2.29 -2.41 17.55
CA LEU A 44 -2.01 -3.71 16.95
C LEU A 44 -3.29 -4.34 16.36
N LYS A 45 -4.41 -4.35 17.10
CA LYS A 45 -5.68 -4.92 16.62
C LYS A 45 -6.20 -4.20 15.38
N GLU A 46 -6.08 -2.88 15.33
CA GLU A 46 -6.46 -2.07 14.17
C GLU A 46 -5.59 -2.41 12.95
N ILE A 47 -4.28 -2.51 13.17
CA ILE A 47 -3.30 -2.81 12.12
C ILE A 47 -3.43 -4.23 11.59
N GLU A 48 -3.69 -5.22 12.44
CA GLU A 48 -3.93 -6.60 12.01
C GLU A 48 -5.15 -6.69 11.09
N ARG A 49 -6.26 -6.04 11.47
CA ARG A 49 -7.47 -5.96 10.62
C ARG A 49 -7.17 -5.25 9.31
N GLY A 50 -6.45 -4.14 9.34
CA GLY A 50 -6.07 -3.41 8.13
C GLY A 50 -5.18 -4.24 7.20
N ALA A 51 -4.22 -4.99 7.75
CA ALA A 51 -3.37 -5.89 6.97
C ALA A 51 -4.16 -7.05 6.33
N GLU A 52 -5.16 -7.59 7.03
CA GLU A 52 -6.09 -8.57 6.47
C GLU A 52 -6.92 -7.99 5.33
N ILE A 53 -7.43 -6.76 5.49
CA ILE A 53 -8.14 -6.04 4.42
C ILE A 53 -7.25 -5.87 3.19
N LEU A 54 -5.98 -5.47 3.37
CA LEU A 54 -5.03 -5.33 2.26
C LEU A 54 -4.79 -6.67 1.54
N SER A 55 -4.72 -7.78 2.28
CA SER A 55 -4.61 -9.12 1.70
C SER A 55 -5.85 -9.48 0.88
N PHE A 56 -7.03 -9.24 1.42
CA PHE A 56 -8.28 -9.45 0.70
C PHE A 56 -8.36 -8.59 -0.57
N SER A 57 -8.03 -7.30 -0.48
CA SER A 57 -7.99 -6.38 -1.62
C SER A 57 -7.02 -6.86 -2.70
N HIS A 58 -5.85 -7.38 -2.32
CA HIS A 58 -4.90 -7.95 -3.28
C HIS A 58 -5.48 -9.17 -4.02
N ASP A 59 -6.13 -10.08 -3.30
CA ASP A 59 -6.79 -11.24 -3.93
C ASP A 59 -7.91 -10.82 -4.89
N GLN A 60 -8.68 -9.78 -4.54
CA GLN A 60 -9.69 -9.20 -5.43
C GLN A 60 -9.06 -8.59 -6.69
N VAL A 61 -7.97 -7.83 -6.55
CA VAL A 61 -7.22 -7.29 -7.69
C VAL A 61 -6.70 -8.42 -8.58
N ARG A 62 -6.12 -9.48 -7.99
CA ARG A 62 -5.62 -10.64 -8.74
C ARG A 62 -6.74 -11.33 -9.52
N ALA A 63 -7.87 -11.60 -8.88
CA ALA A 63 -9.03 -12.21 -9.53
C ALA A 63 -9.53 -11.34 -10.70
N LYS A 64 -9.65 -10.03 -10.48
CA LYS A 64 -10.13 -9.10 -11.48
C LYS A 64 -9.18 -8.93 -12.66
N VAL A 65 -7.86 -8.85 -12.41
CA VAL A 65 -6.86 -8.86 -13.48
C VAL A 65 -6.97 -10.14 -14.31
N SER A 66 -7.15 -11.29 -13.65
CA SER A 66 -7.29 -12.58 -14.34
C SER A 66 -8.55 -12.62 -15.23
N GLU A 67 -9.68 -12.09 -14.75
CA GLU A 67 -10.91 -11.93 -15.53
C GLU A 67 -10.68 -11.03 -16.76
N VAL A 68 -10.02 -9.87 -16.58
CA VAL A 68 -9.74 -8.92 -17.67
C VAL A 68 -8.83 -9.56 -18.73
N LEU A 69 -7.79 -10.28 -18.31
CA LEU A 69 -6.90 -10.99 -19.22
C LEU A 69 -7.65 -12.05 -20.04
N ALA A 70 -8.50 -12.85 -19.39
CA ALA A 70 -9.28 -13.89 -20.06
C ALA A 70 -10.31 -13.31 -21.04
N ARG A 71 -10.95 -12.19 -20.66
CA ARG A 71 -12.04 -11.58 -21.44
C ARG A 71 -11.56 -10.77 -22.64
N PHE A 72 -10.50 -9.98 -22.46
CA PHE A 72 -10.07 -8.99 -23.45
C PHE A 72 -8.76 -9.35 -24.15
N GLN A 73 -7.99 -10.30 -23.62
CA GLN A 73 -6.69 -10.72 -24.18
C GLN A 73 -5.78 -9.54 -24.57
N PRO A 74 -5.59 -8.54 -23.68
CA PRO A 74 -4.83 -7.34 -24.03
C PRO A 74 -3.36 -7.68 -24.29
N MET A 75 -2.73 -6.90 -25.15
CA MET A 75 -1.33 -7.08 -25.56
C MET A 75 -0.52 -5.79 -25.36
N GLY A 76 0.80 -5.92 -25.36
CA GLY A 76 1.70 -4.78 -25.36
C GLY A 76 1.52 -3.86 -24.15
N ALA A 77 1.07 -2.62 -24.39
CA ALA A 77 0.98 -1.59 -23.35
C ALA A 77 -0.08 -1.93 -22.28
N ASP A 78 -1.25 -2.42 -22.68
CA ASP A 78 -2.35 -2.66 -21.73
C ASP A 78 -2.10 -3.89 -20.86
N LEU A 79 -1.49 -4.93 -21.44
CA LEU A 79 -1.00 -6.09 -20.67
C LEU A 79 0.00 -5.65 -19.60
N ARG A 80 0.98 -4.82 -19.97
CA ARG A 80 1.98 -4.30 -19.02
C ARG A 80 1.34 -3.46 -17.92
N LYS A 81 0.33 -2.64 -18.22
CA LYS A 81 -0.42 -1.88 -17.21
C LYS A 81 -1.08 -2.82 -16.20
N LEU A 82 -1.81 -3.83 -16.66
CA LEU A 82 -2.50 -4.78 -15.77
C LEU A 82 -1.54 -5.53 -14.85
N ILE A 83 -0.41 -6.01 -15.40
CA ILE A 83 0.63 -6.68 -14.61
C ILE A 83 1.22 -5.70 -13.59
N SER A 84 1.52 -4.47 -14.01
CA SER A 84 2.07 -3.44 -13.10
C SER A 84 1.12 -3.14 -11.94
N LEU A 85 -0.18 -3.01 -12.21
CA LEU A 85 -1.20 -2.81 -11.18
C LEU A 85 -1.25 -3.98 -10.19
N LEU A 86 -1.17 -5.22 -10.66
CA LEU A 86 -1.11 -6.40 -9.80
C LEU A 86 0.13 -6.39 -8.88
N GLU A 87 1.29 -6.05 -9.44
CA GLU A 87 2.55 -5.96 -8.68
C GLU A 87 2.53 -4.82 -7.64
N ILE A 88 1.96 -3.66 -7.99
CA ILE A 88 1.77 -2.55 -7.05
C ILE A 88 0.87 -2.99 -5.89
N SER A 89 -0.24 -3.66 -6.19
CA SER A 89 -1.13 -4.21 -5.16
C SER A 89 -0.40 -5.17 -4.21
N TYR A 90 0.48 -6.02 -4.74
CA TYR A 90 1.32 -6.90 -3.92
C TYR A 90 2.32 -6.11 -3.04
N GLY A 91 2.89 -5.03 -3.56
CA GLY A 91 3.72 -4.10 -2.79
C GLY A 91 2.98 -3.49 -1.59
N LEU A 92 1.73 -3.05 -1.78
CA LEU A 92 0.90 -2.47 -0.72
C LEU A 92 0.50 -3.49 0.35
N LEU A 93 0.18 -4.72 -0.06
CA LEU A 93 0.01 -5.85 0.87
C LEU A 93 1.26 -6.05 1.74
N ARG A 94 2.45 -6.03 1.13
CA ARG A 94 3.71 -6.18 1.89
C ARG A 94 3.93 -5.03 2.86
N LEU A 95 3.65 -3.80 2.46
CA LEU A 95 3.72 -2.64 3.35
C LEU A 95 2.83 -2.85 4.59
N GLY A 96 1.57 -3.26 4.40
CA GLY A 96 0.68 -3.61 5.51
C GLY A 96 1.20 -4.72 6.42
N ARG A 97 1.78 -5.78 5.84
CA ARG A 97 2.42 -6.87 6.62
C ARG A 97 3.62 -6.38 7.43
N TYR A 98 4.47 -5.53 6.86
CA TYR A 98 5.60 -4.96 7.60
C TYR A 98 5.13 -4.05 8.73
N THR A 99 4.10 -3.24 8.50
CA THR A 99 3.47 -2.42 9.54
C THR A 99 2.93 -3.28 10.69
N ARG A 100 2.27 -4.40 10.38
CA ARG A 100 1.86 -5.38 11.40
C ARG A 100 3.04 -5.91 12.20
N ASN A 101 4.13 -6.31 11.55
CA ASN A 101 5.31 -6.80 12.27
C ASN A 101 5.88 -5.74 13.21
N ILE A 102 5.92 -4.48 12.78
CA ILE A 102 6.35 -3.35 13.62
C ILE A 102 5.41 -3.17 14.82
N ALA A 103 4.10 -3.24 14.61
CA ALA A 103 3.11 -3.13 15.69
C ALA A 103 3.24 -4.27 16.72
N GLN A 104 3.54 -5.49 16.29
CA GLN A 104 3.77 -6.62 17.19
C GLN A 104 5.01 -6.41 18.06
N VAL A 105 6.08 -5.85 17.48
CA VAL A 105 7.28 -5.45 18.21
C VAL A 105 6.94 -4.35 19.23
N LEU A 106 6.14 -3.35 18.86
CA LEU A 106 5.73 -2.28 19.77
C LEU A 106 4.99 -2.79 21.02
N VAL A 107 4.15 -3.82 20.89
CA VAL A 107 3.47 -4.43 22.04
C VAL A 107 4.44 -5.15 22.97
N LEU A 108 5.52 -5.73 22.43
CA LEU A 108 6.54 -6.42 23.22
C LEU A 108 7.42 -5.43 24.01
N PHE A 109 7.69 -4.26 23.44
CA PHE A 109 8.49 -3.22 24.06
C PHE A 109 7.57 -2.18 24.71
N GLU A 110 7.04 -2.51 25.90
CA GLU A 110 6.08 -1.69 26.66
C GLU A 110 6.56 -0.25 26.97
N ASN A 111 7.88 0.01 26.89
CA ASN A 111 8.43 1.34 27.15
C ASN A 111 9.70 1.63 26.33
N LEU A 112 9.59 2.54 25.35
CA LEU A 112 10.70 3.05 24.52
C LEU A 112 11.18 4.43 24.98
N GLY A 113 10.80 4.88 26.19
CA GLY A 113 10.87 6.28 26.63
C GLY A 113 12.24 6.97 26.50
N ASP A 114 13.34 6.22 26.56
CA ASP A 114 14.70 6.76 26.45
C ASP A 114 15.33 6.59 25.06
N CYS A 115 14.62 5.96 24.11
CA CYS A 115 15.14 5.76 22.75
C CYS A 115 14.96 6.99 21.88
N ASN A 116 16.05 7.41 21.21
CA ASN A 116 15.95 8.42 20.17
C ASN A 116 15.30 7.85 18.90
N ILE A 117 14.03 8.18 18.68
CA ILE A 117 13.21 7.72 17.55
C ILE A 117 13.18 8.69 16.35
N SER A 118 13.95 9.78 16.36
CA SER A 118 13.95 10.78 15.27
C SER A 118 14.19 10.16 13.88
N ARG A 119 15.21 9.30 13.74
CA ARG A 119 15.50 8.58 12.48
C ARG A 119 14.36 7.68 12.02
N LEU A 120 13.63 7.07 12.94
CA LEU A 120 12.48 6.22 12.63
C LEU A 120 11.34 7.07 12.03
N ILE A 121 11.07 8.23 12.63
CA ILE A 121 10.08 9.19 12.13
C ILE A 121 10.48 9.70 10.74
N GLU A 122 11.72 10.15 10.57
CA GLU A 122 12.23 10.63 9.27
C GLU A 122 12.10 9.55 8.17
N THR A 123 12.46 8.30 8.49
CA THR A 123 12.36 7.18 7.54
C THR A 123 10.90 6.89 7.18
N ALA A 124 10.00 7.00 8.16
CA ALA A 124 8.59 6.76 7.95
C ALA A 124 7.93 7.85 7.10
N GLU A 125 8.25 9.12 7.34
CA GLU A 125 7.81 10.26 6.55
C GLU A 125 8.33 10.18 5.11
N LEU A 126 9.61 9.82 4.93
CA LEU A 126 10.20 9.61 3.62
C LEU A 126 9.49 8.48 2.87
N THR A 127 9.26 7.34 3.52
CA THR A 127 8.54 6.21 2.93
C THR A 127 7.13 6.61 2.50
N GLU A 128 6.40 7.35 3.34
CA GLU A 128 5.07 7.84 2.99
C GLU A 128 5.09 8.74 1.76
N LYS A 129 6.05 9.66 1.68
CA LYS A 129 6.24 10.54 0.52
C LYS A 129 6.51 9.72 -0.74
N MET A 130 7.45 8.77 -0.68
CA MET A 130 7.82 7.91 -1.81
C MET A 130 6.63 7.09 -2.32
N VAL A 131 5.82 6.50 -1.43
CA VAL A 131 4.63 5.72 -1.83
C VAL A 131 3.60 6.61 -2.54
N LYS A 132 3.36 7.83 -2.03
CA LYS A 132 2.43 8.78 -2.66
C LYS A 132 2.93 9.23 -4.03
N GLU A 133 4.20 9.55 -4.15
CA GLU A 133 4.81 9.99 -5.41
C GLU A 133 4.84 8.85 -6.44
N ALA A 134 5.13 7.62 -6.02
CA ALA A 134 5.05 6.44 -6.89
C ALA A 134 3.64 6.22 -7.43
N LEU A 135 2.62 6.32 -6.58
CA LEU A 135 1.23 6.15 -7.01
C LEU A 135 0.80 7.25 -7.99
N ARG A 136 1.21 8.50 -7.72
CA ARG A 136 0.98 9.64 -8.61
C ARG A 136 1.67 9.46 -9.96
N ALA A 137 2.91 8.96 -9.98
CA ALA A 137 3.63 8.66 -11.22
C ALA A 137 2.90 7.63 -12.09
N VAL A 138 2.28 6.62 -11.45
CA VAL A 138 1.46 5.61 -12.14
C VAL A 138 0.17 6.23 -12.69
N GLU A 139 -0.51 7.08 -11.92
CA GLU A 139 -1.73 7.77 -12.36
C GLU A 139 -1.49 8.66 -13.58
N GLU A 140 -0.43 9.46 -13.53
CA GLU A 140 -0.05 10.40 -14.59
C GLU A 140 0.66 9.72 -15.77
N GLY A 141 1.10 8.47 -15.61
CA GLY A 141 1.97 7.79 -16.58
C GLY A 141 3.33 8.49 -16.77
N SER A 142 3.79 9.23 -15.75
CA SER A 142 4.96 10.09 -15.81
C SER A 142 6.23 9.33 -15.43
N ARG A 143 7.14 9.17 -16.41
CA ARG A 143 8.45 8.53 -16.18
C ARG A 143 9.39 9.39 -15.37
N ASP A 144 9.25 10.71 -15.45
CA ASP A 144 10.13 11.63 -14.74
C ASP A 144 9.82 11.63 -13.25
N LEU A 145 8.53 11.66 -12.88
CA LEU A 145 8.12 11.46 -11.48
C LEU A 145 8.60 10.11 -10.93
N ALA A 146 8.56 9.05 -11.74
CA ALA A 146 9.02 7.72 -11.31
C ALA A 146 10.53 7.61 -11.07
N LYS A 147 11.36 8.54 -11.57
CA LYS A 147 12.81 8.56 -11.33
C LYS A 147 13.21 9.29 -10.05
N GLU A 148 12.33 10.16 -9.57
CA GLU A 148 12.53 10.97 -8.36
C GLU A 148 12.17 10.21 -7.07
N VAL A 149 11.59 9.02 -7.21
CA VAL A 149 11.26 8.08 -6.13
C VAL A 149 12.28 6.96 -6.09
#